data_AF-A0A1F3BX83-F1
#
_entry.id   AF-A0A1F3BX83-F1
#
_cell.length_a   1.000
_cell.length_b   1.000
_cell.length_c   1.000
_cell.angle_alpha   90.00
_cell.angle_beta   90.00
_cell.angle_gamma   90.00
#
_symmetry.space_group_name_H-M   'P 1'
#
loop_
_entity.id
_entity.type
_entity.pdbx_description
1 polymer ?
#
loop_
_entity_poly.entity_id
_entity_poly.type
_entity_poly.pdbx_seq_one_letter_code
_entity_poly.pdbx_strand_id
1 'polypeptide(L)'
;MPRLSHRIGGCVLCLILGALGGAVGQGLVATFEVGILLGATYGVAFALLAGPRATTPGAGLIWGLGFAFVLWLAVPVGLLSAAADGMHGMGMLDATRARFPQLVAYVLCFGAPLGIGLGTWGILSREEGRPRFSWPRALAVGGLAGIVGGWAFGKWMAQVGFFPLIAGLVGSHSRMVGVTLHFVFAIIIGASLGHLEAWHKPQIRRAA
;
A
#
# COMPACT_ATOMS: atom_id res chain seq x y z
N MET A 1 -16.37 -20.70 -16.83
CA MET A 1 -14.98 -21.20 -16.83
C MET A 1 -13.88 -20.15 -17.13
N PRO A 2 -14.06 -19.10 -17.98
CA PRO A 2 -12.95 -18.19 -18.32
C PRO A 2 -12.43 -17.33 -17.16
N ARG A 3 -13.30 -16.96 -16.21
CA ARG A 3 -12.92 -16.16 -15.02
C ARG A 3 -11.93 -16.83 -14.06
N LEU A 4 -11.93 -18.17 -14.00
CA LEU A 4 -11.03 -18.92 -13.12
C LEU A 4 -9.62 -18.97 -13.70
N SER A 5 -9.51 -19.27 -15.00
CA SER A 5 -8.24 -19.27 -15.75
C SER A 5 -7.53 -17.91 -15.67
N HIS A 6 -8.30 -16.81 -15.79
CA HIS A 6 -7.74 -15.47 -15.71
C HIS A 6 -7.16 -15.13 -14.32
N ARG A 7 -7.84 -15.51 -13.24
CA ARG A 7 -7.34 -15.30 -11.87
C ARG A 7 -6.09 -16.12 -11.59
N ILE A 8 -6.05 -17.35 -12.08
CA ILE A 8 -4.89 -18.23 -11.95
C ILE A 8 -3.70 -17.61 -12.69
N GLY A 9 -3.89 -17.12 -13.92
CA GLY A 9 -2.84 -16.45 -14.69
C GLY A 9 -2.23 -15.24 -13.96
N GLY A 10 -3.07 -14.38 -13.37
CA GLY A 10 -2.59 -13.26 -12.56
C GLY A 10 -1.82 -13.68 -11.30
N CYS A 11 -2.27 -14.74 -10.62
CA CYS A 11 -1.57 -15.28 -9.45
C CYS A 11 -0.21 -15.87 -9.81
N VAL A 12 -0.13 -16.64 -10.91
CA VAL A 12 1.13 -17.21 -11.40
C VAL A 12 2.10 -16.11 -11.82
N LEU A 13 1.63 -15.09 -12.53
CA LEU A 13 2.45 -13.93 -12.90
C LEU A 13 3.04 -13.25 -11.66
N CYS A 14 2.22 -12.94 -10.66
CA CYS A 14 2.69 -12.30 -9.44
C CYS A 14 3.58 -13.22 -8.59
N LEU A 15 3.34 -14.53 -8.58
CA LEU A 15 4.23 -15.49 -7.92
C LEU A 15 5.64 -15.43 -8.53
N ILE A 16 5.73 -15.46 -9.87
CA ILE A 16 7.01 -15.41 -10.59
C ILE A 16 7.70 -14.06 -10.36
N LEU A 17 6.99 -12.95 -10.58
CA LEU A 17 7.54 -11.61 -10.38
C LEU A 17 7.97 -11.38 -8.93
N GLY A 18 7.20 -11.88 -7.97
CA GLY A 18 7.53 -11.83 -6.56
C GLY A 18 8.80 -12.62 -6.23
N ALA A 19 8.90 -13.86 -6.71
CA ALA A 19 10.09 -14.69 -6.52
C ALA A 19 11.35 -14.06 -7.14
N LEU A 20 11.24 -13.53 -8.37
CA LEU A 20 12.33 -12.81 -9.05
C LEU A 20 12.74 -11.56 -8.27
N GLY A 21 11.76 -10.77 -7.80
CA GLY A 21 12.00 -9.63 -6.94
C GLY A 21 12.75 -10.00 -5.66
N GLY A 22 12.37 -11.12 -5.05
CA GLY A 22 13.02 -11.69 -3.88
C GLY A 22 14.47 -12.10 -4.11
N ALA A 23 14.75 -12.70 -5.26
CA ALA A 23 16.10 -13.07 -5.68
C ALA A 23 16.98 -11.84 -5.96
N VAL A 24 16.44 -10.83 -6.65
CA VAL A 24 17.16 -9.59 -6.98
C VAL A 24 17.39 -8.73 -5.74
N GLY A 25 16.45 -8.71 -4.80
CA GLY A 25 16.54 -7.96 -3.54
C GLY A 25 17.47 -8.56 -2.49
N GLN A 26 18.24 -9.59 -2.83
CA GLN A 26 19.16 -10.27 -1.92
C GLN A 26 20.14 -9.27 -1.25
N GLY A 27 20.39 -9.46 0.04
CA GLY A 27 21.33 -8.65 0.83
C GLY A 27 20.74 -7.34 1.35
N LEU A 28 19.75 -6.77 0.67
CA LEU A 28 19.02 -5.58 1.15
C LEU A 28 17.67 -5.94 1.80
N VAL A 29 16.98 -6.95 1.29
CA VAL A 29 15.67 -7.40 1.79
C VAL A 29 15.85 -8.56 2.76
N ALA A 30 16.49 -9.63 2.29
CA ALA A 30 16.71 -10.86 3.03
C ALA A 30 17.85 -11.68 2.40
N THR A 31 18.16 -12.83 2.98
CA THR A 31 18.97 -13.87 2.31
C THR A 31 18.22 -14.39 1.08
N PHE A 32 18.94 -14.99 0.13
CA PHE A 32 18.38 -15.40 -1.16
C PHE A 32 17.13 -16.29 -1.01
N GLU A 33 17.21 -17.33 -0.18
CA GLU A 33 16.13 -18.30 0.04
C GLU A 33 14.89 -17.65 0.69
N VAL A 34 15.11 -16.88 1.75
CA VAL A 34 14.05 -16.18 2.48
C VAL A 34 13.44 -15.10 1.58
N GLY A 35 14.25 -14.42 0.78
CA GLY A 35 13.81 -13.41 -0.18
C GLY A 35 12.88 -13.98 -1.24
N ILE A 36 13.23 -15.13 -1.84
CA ILE A 36 12.38 -15.82 -2.82
C ILE A 36 11.05 -16.25 -2.19
N LEU A 37 11.08 -16.88 -1.01
CA LEU A 37 9.87 -17.34 -0.33
C LEU A 37 8.97 -16.16 0.06
N LEU A 38 9.55 -15.11 0.64
CA LEU A 38 8.84 -13.88 0.97
C LEU A 38 8.24 -13.24 -0.27
N GLY A 39 9.01 -13.14 -1.35
CA GLY A 39 8.58 -12.58 -2.62
C GLY A 39 7.43 -13.36 -3.26
N ALA A 40 7.53 -14.69 -3.32
CA ALA A 40 6.50 -15.56 -3.88
C ALA A 40 5.19 -15.47 -3.07
N THR A 41 5.29 -15.58 -1.74
CA THR A 41 4.12 -15.48 -0.84
C THR A 41 3.46 -14.10 -0.93
N TYR A 42 4.27 -13.03 -0.92
CA TYR A 42 3.79 -11.67 -1.08
C TYR A 42 3.16 -11.44 -2.46
N GLY A 43 3.76 -11.96 -3.54
CA GLY A 43 3.22 -11.87 -4.89
C GLY A 43 1.83 -12.50 -5.02
N VAL A 44 1.64 -13.69 -4.45
CA VAL A 44 0.33 -14.35 -4.40
C VAL A 44 -0.66 -13.53 -3.57
N ALA A 45 -0.27 -13.07 -2.38
CA ALA A 45 -1.12 -12.23 -1.54
C ALA A 45 -1.54 -10.94 -2.27
N PHE A 46 -0.61 -10.30 -2.97
CA PHE A 46 -0.87 -9.12 -3.77
C PHE A 46 -1.85 -9.40 -4.92
N ALA A 47 -1.69 -10.49 -5.66
CA ALA A 47 -2.62 -10.88 -6.72
C ALA A 47 -4.05 -11.09 -6.20
N LEU A 48 -4.20 -11.72 -5.04
CA LEU A 48 -5.50 -11.99 -4.42
C LEU A 48 -6.18 -10.72 -3.90
N LEU A 49 -5.43 -9.82 -3.27
CA LEU A 49 -5.96 -8.64 -2.60
C LEU A 49 -6.11 -7.44 -3.54
N ALA A 50 -5.11 -7.22 -4.40
CA ALA A 50 -5.05 -6.07 -5.32
C ALA A 50 -5.57 -6.41 -6.71
N GLY A 51 -5.63 -7.67 -7.14
CA GLY A 51 -6.05 -8.06 -8.49
C GLY A 51 -7.38 -7.45 -9.00
N PRO A 52 -8.44 -7.35 -8.18
CA PRO A 52 -9.68 -6.68 -8.59
C PRO A 52 -9.54 -5.17 -8.83
N ARG A 53 -8.50 -4.52 -8.27
CA ARG A 53 -8.29 -3.07 -8.29
C ARG A 53 -7.12 -2.65 -9.21
N ALA A 54 -6.07 -3.46 -9.28
CA ALA A 54 -4.89 -3.30 -10.12
C ALA A 54 -5.19 -3.66 -11.58
N THR A 55 -6.07 -2.88 -12.22
CA THR A 55 -6.58 -3.18 -13.57
C THR A 55 -6.04 -2.27 -14.68
N THR A 56 -5.13 -1.39 -14.31
CA THR A 56 -4.30 -0.58 -15.20
C THR A 56 -2.90 -0.50 -14.60
N PRO A 57 -1.84 -0.26 -15.40
CA PRO A 57 -0.49 -0.11 -14.88
C PRO A 57 -0.40 0.95 -13.79
N GLY A 58 -1.07 2.10 -13.96
CA GLY A 58 -1.10 3.16 -12.96
C GLY A 58 -1.78 2.76 -11.65
N ALA A 59 -2.97 2.14 -11.73
CA ALA A 59 -3.66 1.66 -10.52
C ALA A 59 -2.87 0.53 -9.84
N GLY A 60 -2.31 -0.39 -10.64
CA GLY A 60 -1.46 -1.45 -10.15
C GLY A 60 -0.21 -0.92 -9.47
N LEU A 61 0.43 0.11 -10.02
CA LEU A 61 1.58 0.79 -9.42
C LEU A 61 1.22 1.38 -8.06
N ILE A 62 0.13 2.15 -7.95
CA ILE A 62 -0.34 2.73 -6.68
C ILE A 62 -0.55 1.64 -5.62
N TRP A 63 -1.24 0.56 -5.97
CA TRP A 63 -1.46 -0.56 -5.06
C TRP A 63 -0.16 -1.30 -4.71
N GLY A 64 0.72 -1.50 -5.68
CA GLY A 64 2.02 -2.16 -5.51
C GLY A 64 2.93 -1.40 -4.55
N LEU A 65 3.03 -0.07 -4.71
CA LEU A 65 3.79 0.80 -3.80
C LEU A 65 3.19 0.79 -2.40
N GLY A 66 1.87 0.90 -2.28
CA GLY A 66 1.18 0.88 -0.98
C GLY A 66 1.43 -0.42 -0.22
N PHE A 67 1.27 -1.57 -0.88
CA PHE A 67 1.54 -2.87 -0.26
C PHE A 67 3.02 -3.08 0.07
N ALA A 68 3.95 -2.58 -0.77
CA ALA A 68 5.39 -2.71 -0.49
C ALA A 68 5.80 -1.88 0.72
N PHE A 69 5.23 -0.68 0.86
CA PHE A 69 5.41 0.15 2.05
C PHE A 69 4.85 -0.53 3.30
N VAL A 70 3.65 -1.11 3.24
CA VAL A 70 3.07 -1.87 4.35
C VAL A 70 3.93 -3.08 4.70
N LEU A 71 4.43 -3.82 3.71
CA LEU A 71 5.32 -4.97 3.93
C LEU A 71 6.62 -4.55 4.62
N TRP A 72 7.21 -3.42 4.19
CA TRP A 72 8.39 -2.84 4.83
C TRP A 72 8.10 -2.37 6.27
N LEU A 73 6.93 -1.79 6.54
CA LEU A 73 6.54 -1.48 7.91
C LEU A 73 6.32 -2.75 8.75
N ALA A 74 5.71 -3.79 8.19
CA ALA A 74 5.37 -5.00 8.93
C ALA A 74 6.60 -5.86 9.24
N VAL A 75 7.52 -6.05 8.28
CA VAL A 75 8.62 -7.01 8.41
C VAL A 75 9.83 -6.37 9.12
N PRO A 76 10.57 -5.41 8.52
CA PRO A 76 11.68 -4.80 9.24
C PRO A 76 11.22 -3.96 10.42
N VAL A 77 10.27 -3.02 10.25
CA VAL A 77 9.95 -2.08 11.34
C VAL A 77 9.16 -2.76 12.46
N GLY A 78 8.18 -3.62 12.15
CA GLY A 78 7.35 -4.32 13.13
C GLY A 78 8.00 -5.58 13.68
N LEU A 79 8.09 -6.63 12.87
CA LEU A 79 8.44 -7.98 13.31
C LEU A 79 9.90 -8.10 13.76
N LEU A 80 10.84 -7.59 12.97
CA LEU A 80 12.27 -7.68 13.30
C LEU A 80 12.66 -6.75 14.46
N SER A 81 12.04 -5.58 14.59
CA SER A 81 12.31 -4.70 15.75
C SER A 81 11.65 -5.21 17.03
N ALA A 82 10.51 -5.90 16.95
CA ALA A 82 9.89 -6.53 18.11
C ALA A 82 10.62 -7.79 18.58
N ALA A 83 11.22 -8.55 17.65
CA ALA A 83 12.04 -9.73 17.99
C ALA A 83 13.42 -9.34 18.56
N ALA A 84 13.93 -8.17 18.18
CA ALA A 84 15.16 -7.60 18.73
C ALA A 84 14.83 -6.74 19.96
N ASP A 85 14.54 -7.38 21.10
CA ASP A 85 14.21 -6.77 22.41
C ASP A 85 15.23 -5.71 22.95
N GLY A 86 16.31 -5.40 22.22
CA GLY A 86 17.44 -4.57 22.65
C GLY A 86 17.55 -3.15 22.09
N MET A 87 16.64 -2.67 21.24
CA MET A 87 16.82 -1.37 20.53
C MET A 87 16.20 -0.14 21.19
N HIS A 88 15.90 -0.18 22.49
CA HIS A 88 15.40 0.98 23.26
C HIS A 88 16.38 2.17 23.36
N GLY A 89 17.58 2.09 22.75
CA GLY A 89 18.62 3.13 22.82
C GLY A 89 18.79 4.02 21.57
N MET A 90 18.26 3.65 20.40
CA MET A 90 18.40 4.46 19.18
C MET A 90 17.10 5.20 18.87
N GLY A 91 17.18 6.51 18.62
CA GLY A 91 16.02 7.30 18.22
C GLY A 91 15.32 6.67 17.03
N MET A 92 14.00 6.50 17.10
CA MET A 92 13.20 5.83 16.06
C MET A 92 13.40 6.44 14.67
N LEU A 93 13.76 7.73 14.60
CA LEU A 93 14.10 8.44 13.37
C LEU A 93 15.43 7.95 12.76
N ASP A 94 16.47 7.76 13.55
CA ASP A 94 17.78 7.29 13.09
C ASP A 94 17.72 5.83 12.64
N ALA A 95 17.00 5.00 13.39
CA ALA A 95 16.73 3.61 13.01
C ALA A 95 15.94 3.53 11.69
N THR A 96 14.95 4.41 11.50
CA THR A 96 14.19 4.52 10.25
C THR A 96 15.08 4.95 9.09
N ARG A 97 15.92 5.97 9.31
CA ARG A 97 16.85 6.51 8.29
C ARG A 97 17.86 5.45 7.84
N ALA A 98 18.40 4.66 8.77
CA ALA A 98 19.31 3.56 8.45
C ALA A 98 18.66 2.48 7.57
N ARG A 99 17.33 2.32 7.66
CA ARG A 99 16.56 1.31 6.90
C ARG A 99 15.91 1.87 5.63
N PHE A 100 16.12 3.14 5.31
CA PHE A 100 15.58 3.76 4.11
C PHE A 100 16.02 3.05 2.80
N PRO A 101 17.28 2.58 2.64
CA PRO A 101 17.67 1.80 1.47
C PRO A 101 16.85 0.51 1.32
N GLN A 102 16.44 -0.10 2.43
CA GLN A 102 15.56 -1.28 2.40
C GLN A 102 14.18 -0.91 1.87
N LEU A 103 13.60 0.22 2.29
CA LEU A 103 12.33 0.68 1.72
C LEU A 103 12.40 0.80 0.20
N VAL A 104 13.47 1.40 -0.32
CA VAL A 104 13.71 1.52 -1.76
C VAL A 104 13.80 0.13 -2.40
N ALA A 105 14.51 -0.81 -1.79
CA ALA A 105 14.58 -2.19 -2.26
C ALA A 105 13.19 -2.88 -2.28
N TYR A 106 12.36 -2.71 -1.24
CA TYR A 106 11.01 -3.28 -1.21
C TYR A 106 10.12 -2.70 -2.30
N VAL A 107 10.20 -1.38 -2.53
CA VAL A 107 9.44 -0.69 -3.57
C VAL A 107 9.88 -1.14 -4.97
N LEU A 108 11.19 -1.20 -5.23
CA LEU A 108 11.72 -1.52 -6.56
C LEU A 108 11.69 -3.01 -6.89
N CYS A 109 11.92 -3.88 -5.91
CA CYS A 109 12.00 -5.32 -6.15
C CYS A 109 10.63 -5.99 -6.06
N PHE A 110 9.70 -5.47 -5.24
CA PHE A 110 8.37 -6.06 -5.10
C PHE A 110 7.26 -5.14 -5.59
N GLY A 111 7.16 -3.93 -5.04
CA GLY A 111 5.99 -3.06 -5.27
C GLY A 111 5.77 -2.70 -6.73
N ALA A 112 6.76 -2.09 -7.38
CA ALA A 112 6.66 -1.63 -8.75
C ALA A 112 6.53 -2.78 -9.77
N PRO A 113 7.34 -3.87 -9.73
CA PRO A 113 7.21 -4.97 -10.68
C PRO A 113 5.86 -5.68 -10.58
N LEU A 114 5.39 -5.96 -9.36
CA LEU A 114 4.10 -6.62 -9.15
C LEU A 114 2.94 -5.71 -9.57
N GLY A 115 3.00 -4.43 -9.20
CA GLY A 115 1.99 -3.44 -9.56
C GLY A 115 1.86 -3.25 -11.06
N ILE A 116 2.99 -3.05 -11.76
CA ILE A 116 3.01 -2.87 -13.21
C ILE A 116 2.59 -4.17 -13.91
N GLY A 117 3.13 -5.32 -13.49
CA GLY A 117 2.85 -6.62 -14.10
C GLY A 117 1.37 -6.97 -14.01
N LEU A 118 0.80 -6.92 -12.82
CA LEU A 118 -0.62 -7.22 -12.60
C LEU A 118 -1.53 -6.16 -13.24
N GLY A 119 -1.15 -4.88 -13.15
CA GLY A 119 -1.87 -3.77 -13.78
C GLY A 119 -1.93 -3.88 -15.31
N THR A 120 -0.83 -4.29 -15.94
CA THR A 120 -0.74 -4.52 -17.40
C THR A 120 -1.54 -5.76 -17.79
N TRP A 121 -1.41 -6.86 -17.02
CA TRP A 121 -2.20 -8.07 -17.22
C TRP A 121 -3.72 -7.80 -17.13
N GLY A 122 -4.12 -6.94 -16.18
CA GLY A 122 -5.50 -6.52 -16.00
C GLY A 122 -6.07 -5.66 -17.14
N ILE A 123 -5.22 -5.05 -17.99
CA ILE A 123 -5.64 -4.42 -19.26
C ILE A 123 -5.84 -5.48 -20.33
N LEU A 124 -4.84 -6.36 -20.51
CA LEU A 124 -4.84 -7.39 -21.55
C LEU A 124 -6.01 -8.36 -21.42
N SER A 125 -6.52 -8.52 -20.21
CA SER A 125 -7.51 -9.54 -19.89
C SER A 125 -8.89 -8.98 -19.53
N ARG A 126 -9.23 -7.77 -20.00
CA ARG A 126 -10.53 -7.17 -19.74
C ARG A 126 -11.67 -7.94 -20.42
N GLU A 127 -12.46 -8.67 -19.64
CA GLU A 127 -13.85 -9.02 -20.01
C GLU A 127 -14.78 -7.80 -19.83
N GLU A 128 -15.63 -7.59 -20.83
CA GLU A 128 -16.70 -6.57 -20.85
C GLU A 128 -17.77 -6.92 -19.81
N GLY A 129 -17.75 -6.26 -18.64
CA GLY A 129 -18.78 -6.52 -17.62
C GLY A 129 -18.52 -5.93 -16.25
N ARG A 130 -17.94 -4.73 -16.15
CA ARG A 130 -17.65 -4.13 -14.84
C ARG A 130 -18.93 -3.63 -14.15
N PRO A 131 -19.14 -3.94 -12.86
CA PRO A 131 -20.30 -3.47 -12.10
C PRO A 131 -20.37 -1.94 -12.09
N ARG A 132 -21.60 -1.43 -12.04
CA ARG A 132 -21.89 0.01 -11.97
C ARG A 132 -21.32 0.62 -10.69
N PHE A 133 -20.84 1.84 -10.86
CA PHE A 133 -20.17 2.65 -9.86
C PHE A 133 -21.15 3.17 -8.79
N SER A 134 -20.70 3.25 -7.53
CA SER A 134 -21.44 3.85 -6.42
C SER A 134 -20.56 4.84 -5.63
N TRP A 135 -20.76 6.13 -5.88
CA TRP A 135 -20.17 7.25 -5.13
C TRP A 135 -20.27 7.09 -3.61
N PRO A 136 -21.43 6.69 -3.03
CA PRO A 136 -21.54 6.57 -1.57
C PRO A 136 -20.62 5.51 -1.00
N ARG A 137 -20.43 4.40 -1.71
CA ARG A 137 -19.53 3.32 -1.31
C ARG A 137 -18.08 3.76 -1.36
N ALA A 138 -17.69 4.52 -2.39
CA ALA A 138 -16.33 5.03 -2.53
C ALA A 138 -15.96 5.98 -1.37
N LEU A 139 -16.86 6.91 -1.03
CA LEU A 139 -16.67 7.82 0.10
C LEU A 139 -16.68 7.08 1.45
N ALA A 140 -17.61 6.15 1.65
CA ALA A 140 -17.71 5.40 2.92
C ALA A 140 -16.48 4.50 3.14
N VAL A 141 -16.08 3.73 2.13
CA VAL A 141 -14.91 2.84 2.24
C VAL A 141 -13.62 3.63 2.34
N GLY A 142 -13.47 4.69 1.54
CA GLY A 142 -12.31 5.58 1.59
C GLY A 142 -12.19 6.31 2.93
N GLY A 143 -13.29 6.85 3.45
CA GLY A 143 -13.34 7.49 4.76
C GLY A 143 -13.00 6.53 5.91
N LEU A 144 -13.59 5.32 5.91
CA LEU A 144 -13.27 4.29 6.90
C LEU A 144 -11.79 3.86 6.84
N ALA A 145 -11.25 3.68 5.64
CA ALA A 145 -9.83 3.40 5.45
C ALA A 145 -8.96 4.54 5.99
N GLY A 146 -9.37 5.80 5.77
CA GLY A 146 -8.73 6.99 6.32
C GLY A 146 -8.72 7.00 7.86
N ILE A 147 -9.83 6.63 8.50
CA ILE A 147 -9.92 6.51 9.98
C ILE A 147 -8.96 5.44 10.50
N VAL A 148 -8.96 4.25 9.89
CA VAL A 148 -8.09 3.14 10.30
C VAL A 148 -6.60 3.49 10.11
N GLY A 149 -6.25 4.07 8.96
CA GLY A 149 -4.88 4.55 8.70
C GLY A 149 -4.48 5.69 9.63
N GLY A 150 -5.38 6.63 9.87
CA GLY A 150 -5.21 7.74 10.82
C GLY A 150 -5.01 7.25 12.24
N TRP A 151 -5.70 6.20 12.68
CA TRP A 151 -5.51 5.60 13.99
C TRP A 151 -4.13 4.96 14.15
N ALA A 152 -3.72 4.12 13.18
CA ALA A 152 -2.42 3.47 13.20
C ALA A 152 -1.27 4.50 13.19
N PHE A 153 -1.35 5.51 12.32
CA PHE A 153 -0.35 6.57 12.25
C PHE A 153 -0.41 7.52 13.46
N GLY A 154 -1.60 7.75 14.02
CA GLY A 154 -1.80 8.56 15.21
C GLY A 154 -1.15 7.97 16.46
N LYS A 155 -1.18 6.64 16.61
CA LYS A 155 -0.45 5.91 17.68
C LYS A 155 1.04 6.19 17.60
N TRP A 156 1.62 6.13 16.41
CA TRP A 156 3.03 6.45 16.19
C TRP A 156 3.33 7.93 16.50
N MET A 157 2.52 8.87 16.01
CA MET A 157 2.71 10.30 16.29
C MET A 157 2.56 10.68 17.76
N ALA A 158 1.74 9.93 18.51
CA ALA A 158 1.63 10.09 19.95
C ALA A 158 2.96 9.79 20.65
N GLN A 159 3.66 8.75 20.20
CA GLN A 159 4.93 8.29 20.77
C GLN A 159 6.07 9.27 20.50
N VAL A 160 6.12 9.88 19.31
CA VAL A 160 7.14 10.88 18.96
C VAL A 160 6.77 12.32 19.34
N GLY A 161 5.60 12.53 19.93
CA GLY A 161 5.16 13.86 20.35
C GLY A 161 4.92 14.82 19.18
N PHE A 162 4.46 14.35 18.02
CA PHE A 162 4.30 15.18 16.81
C PHE A 162 3.03 16.05 16.77
N PHE A 163 2.01 15.72 17.58
CA PHE A 163 0.72 16.44 17.56
C PHE A 163 0.81 17.96 17.81
N PRO A 164 1.67 18.48 18.70
CA PRO A 164 1.85 19.92 18.89
C PRO A 164 2.34 20.66 17.64
N LEU A 165 3.15 20.02 16.78
CA LEU A 165 3.57 20.60 15.48
C LEU A 165 2.38 20.77 14.53
N ILE A 166 1.49 19.77 14.48
CA ILE A 166 0.27 19.83 13.66
C ILE A 166 -0.69 20.89 14.21
N ALA A 167 -0.85 20.97 15.53
CA ALA A 167 -1.66 22.01 16.17
C ALA A 167 -1.13 23.42 15.86
N GLY A 168 0.20 23.57 15.74
CA GLY A 168 0.87 24.82 15.37
C GLY A 168 0.47 25.35 13.99
N LEU A 169 0.02 24.49 13.06
CA LEU A 169 -0.46 24.90 11.73
C LEU A 169 -1.66 25.85 11.80
N VAL A 170 -2.42 25.78 12.89
CA VAL A 170 -3.58 26.66 13.15
C VAL A 170 -3.33 27.61 14.34
N GLY A 171 -2.07 27.79 14.73
CA GLY A 171 -1.69 28.65 15.85
C GLY A 171 -2.07 28.11 17.23
N SER A 172 -2.30 26.79 17.37
CA SER A 172 -2.67 26.16 18.65
C SER A 172 -1.53 25.37 19.26
N HIS A 173 -1.40 25.41 20.59
CA HIS A 173 -0.50 24.53 21.35
C HIS A 173 -1.23 23.30 21.92
N SER A 174 -2.52 23.14 21.63
CA SER A 174 -3.33 22.06 22.18
C SER A 174 -3.07 20.74 21.47
N ARG A 175 -2.64 19.71 22.21
CA ARG A 175 -2.49 18.34 21.71
C ARG A 175 -3.80 17.84 21.09
N MET A 176 -4.95 18.15 21.68
CA MET A 176 -6.25 17.71 21.19
C MET A 176 -6.57 18.30 19.81
N VAL A 177 -6.19 19.57 19.57
CA VAL A 177 -6.32 20.21 18.25
C VAL A 177 -5.47 19.48 17.21
N GLY A 178 -4.23 19.12 17.56
CA GLY A 178 -3.35 18.34 16.68
C GLY A 178 -3.90 16.95 16.34
N VAL A 179 -4.49 16.25 17.32
CA VAL A 179 -5.15 14.95 17.12
C VAL A 179 -6.35 15.09 16.19
N THR A 180 -7.21 16.09 16.42
CA THR A 180 -8.40 16.33 15.58
C THR A 180 -8.00 16.63 14.15
N LEU A 181 -7.05 17.56 13.94
CA LEU A 181 -6.56 17.90 12.61
C LEU A 181 -6.00 16.69 11.86
N HIS A 182 -5.23 15.84 12.55
CA HIS A 182 -4.70 14.60 11.98
C HIS A 182 -5.82 13.68 11.44
N PHE A 183 -6.86 13.41 12.24
CA PHE A 183 -7.96 12.55 11.79
C PHE A 183 -8.79 13.20 10.67
N VAL A 184 -8.97 14.53 10.71
CA VAL A 184 -9.63 15.26 9.63
C VAL A 184 -8.87 15.09 8.31
N PHE A 185 -7.54 15.29 8.31
CA PHE A 185 -6.72 15.08 7.13
C PHE A 185 -6.78 13.62 6.66
N ALA A 186 -6.71 12.65 7.58
CA ALA A 186 -6.78 11.23 7.24
C ALA A 186 -8.11 10.85 6.57
N ILE A 187 -9.24 11.38 7.05
CA ILE A 187 -10.57 11.17 6.46
C ILE A 187 -10.66 11.82 5.07
N ILE A 188 -10.22 13.07 4.93
CA ILE A 188 -10.25 13.80 3.65
C ILE A 188 -9.41 13.07 2.60
N ILE A 189 -8.17 12.68 2.95
CA ILE A 189 -7.27 11.95 2.06
C ILE A 189 -7.89 10.60 1.69
N GLY A 190 -8.39 9.85 2.68
CA GLY A 190 -9.01 8.54 2.46
C GLY A 190 -10.22 8.61 1.53
N ALA A 191 -11.13 9.57 1.76
CA ALA A 191 -12.30 9.81 0.92
C ALA A 191 -11.89 10.25 -0.50
N SER A 192 -10.86 11.09 -0.64
CA SER A 192 -10.36 11.57 -1.94
C SER A 192 -9.71 10.45 -2.74
N LEU A 193 -8.98 9.53 -2.10
CA LEU A 193 -8.41 8.36 -2.75
C LEU A 193 -9.52 7.38 -3.19
N GLY A 194 -10.54 7.15 -2.36
CA GLY A 194 -11.72 6.38 -2.75
C GLY A 194 -12.43 6.99 -3.97
N HIS A 195 -12.43 8.32 -4.07
CA HIS A 195 -12.93 9.06 -5.22
C HIS A 195 -12.04 8.97 -6.48
N LEU A 196 -10.71 8.97 -6.34
CA LEU A 196 -9.79 8.81 -7.47
C LEU A 196 -9.88 7.42 -8.11
N GLU A 197 -10.05 6.38 -7.29
CA GLU A 197 -10.34 5.03 -7.80
C GLU A 197 -11.67 4.96 -8.55
N ALA A 198 -12.60 5.85 -8.22
CA ALA A 198 -13.89 5.95 -8.86
C ALA A 198 -13.88 6.66 -10.23
N TRP A 199 -12.89 7.50 -10.53
CA TRP A 199 -12.89 8.38 -11.72
C TRP A 199 -12.28 7.78 -13.00
N HIS A 200 -11.64 6.60 -12.96
CA HIS A 200 -10.94 6.04 -14.13
C HIS A 200 -11.86 5.34 -15.16
N LYS A 201 -12.98 5.98 -15.56
CA LYS A 201 -13.77 5.58 -16.74
C LYS A 201 -14.13 6.79 -17.61
N PRO A 202 -13.77 6.81 -18.91
CA PRO A 202 -14.34 7.73 -19.87
C PRO A 202 -15.85 7.48 -19.97
N GLN A 203 -16.66 8.49 -19.67
CA GLN A 203 -18.09 8.49 -19.99
C GLN A 203 -18.28 8.73 -21.49
N ILE A 204 -17.98 7.74 -22.32
CA ILE A 204 -18.39 7.78 -23.73
C ILE A 204 -19.72 7.04 -23.84
N ARG A 205 -20.80 7.83 -23.86
CA ARG A 205 -22.01 7.70 -24.69
C ARG A 205 -23.20 8.34 -23.98
N ARG A 206 -23.59 9.54 -24.43
CA ARG A 206 -24.97 9.89 -24.80
C ARG A 206 -24.95 11.02 -25.84
N ALA A 207 -24.98 10.62 -27.11
CA ALA A 207 -25.52 11.42 -28.21
C ALA A 207 -25.90 10.43 -29.33
N ALA A 208 -27.06 9.80 -29.13
CA ALA A 208 -27.91 9.24 -30.16
C ALA A 208 -29.34 9.55 -29.71
#